data_AF-A0AAJ0BPY1-F1
#
_entry.id   AF-A0AAJ0BPY1-F1
#
_cell.length_a   1.000
_cell.length_b   1.000
_cell.length_c   1.000
_cell.angle_alpha   90.00
_cell.angle_beta   90.00
_cell.angle_gamma   90.00
#
_symmetry.space_group_name_H-M   'P 1'
#
loop_
_entity.id
_entity.type
_entity.pdbx_description
1 polymer ?
#
loop_
_entity_poly.entity_id
_entity_poly.type
_entity_poly.pdbx_seq_one_letter_code
_entity_poly.pdbx_strand_id
1 'polypeptide(L)'
;MPVLRGIEITLVNQLEKRPLEEYPHPEGSLGQVLRGPSPNRGTEVSSSAHQHEGYPMASVYVASIPETPFAVKYRVCQVPPEPARYMLFNLSMNSRDMAAWSIDTSVQLEGRAARSFWMPSGQHEGEIGLDERTFVFLPSRDTSVAEDGGLIEVKVFRASERRPRSPELSEFQYRNNYGVFAPRMGLLEVTEHKYYEHILIDPRDAPYATFRFHYRAMQNLRDLHLIPSGVQSEREPIPASSGISTTFGEVDFRGV
;
A
#
# COMPACT_ATOMS: atom_id res chain seq x y z
N MET A 1 -12.63 1.86 -0.84
CA MET A 1 -11.47 2.32 -0.05
C MET A 1 -11.64 1.78 1.36
N PRO A 2 -10.74 0.91 1.86
CA PRO A 2 -10.82 0.42 3.23
C PRO A 2 -10.57 1.57 4.21
N VAL A 3 -11.49 1.70 5.17
CA VAL A 3 -11.38 2.67 6.28
C VAL A 3 -11.36 1.89 7.58
N LEU A 4 -10.36 2.16 8.41
CA LEU A 4 -10.18 1.49 9.69
C LEU A 4 -9.62 2.47 10.70
N ARG A 5 -10.25 2.57 11.88
CA ARG A 5 -9.82 3.46 12.98
C ARG A 5 -9.61 4.92 12.53
N GLY A 6 -10.45 5.41 11.62
CA GLY A 6 -10.34 6.77 11.10
C GLY A 6 -9.21 7.01 10.11
N ILE A 7 -8.59 5.94 9.59
CA ILE A 7 -7.55 5.98 8.57
C ILE A 7 -8.10 5.33 7.31
N GLU A 8 -7.90 6.00 6.19
CA GLU A 8 -8.26 5.52 4.86
C GLU A 8 -6.97 5.29 4.07
N ILE A 9 -6.83 4.08 3.50
CA ILE A 9 -5.70 3.73 2.62
C ILE A 9 -6.26 3.21 1.31
N THR A 10 -5.69 3.64 0.19
CA THR A 10 -5.99 3.09 -1.14
C THR A 10 -4.71 2.95 -1.94
N LEU A 11 -4.68 1.99 -2.86
CA LEU A 11 -3.69 1.99 -3.92
C LEU A 11 -4.18 2.86 -5.08
N VAL A 12 -3.28 3.65 -5.65
CA VAL A 12 -3.57 4.49 -6.83
C VAL A 12 -2.63 4.16 -7.97
N ASN A 13 -3.16 4.10 -9.19
CA ASN A 13 -2.38 4.11 -10.41
C ASN A 13 -1.68 5.48 -10.54
N GLN A 14 -0.35 5.50 -10.64
CA GLN A 14 0.40 6.76 -10.73
C GLN A 14 0.22 7.47 -12.07
N LEU A 15 0.02 6.73 -13.17
CA LEU A 15 -0.15 7.28 -14.51
C LEU A 15 -1.51 7.97 -14.64
N GLU A 16 -2.57 7.30 -14.21
CA GLU A 16 -3.95 7.79 -14.31
C GLU A 16 -4.36 8.66 -13.11
N LYS A 17 -3.59 8.62 -12.02
CA LYS A 17 -3.90 9.26 -10.72
C LYS A 17 -5.26 8.82 -10.13
N ARG A 18 -5.74 7.64 -10.53
CA ARG A 18 -7.02 7.05 -10.09
C ARG A 18 -6.79 5.92 -9.08
N PRO A 19 -7.69 5.74 -8.09
CA PRO A 19 -7.69 4.56 -7.25
C PRO A 19 -7.79 3.27 -8.08
N LEU A 20 -7.11 2.21 -7.63
CA LEU A 20 -7.35 0.88 -8.16
C LEU A 20 -8.74 0.39 -7.72
N GLU A 21 -9.35 -0.46 -8.54
CA GLU A 21 -10.62 -1.11 -8.18
C GLU A 21 -10.38 -2.08 -7.02
N GLU A 22 -11.26 -2.01 -6.02
CA GLU A 22 -11.21 -2.83 -4.81
C GLU A 22 -12.44 -3.74 -4.73
N TYR A 23 -12.24 -4.98 -4.31
CA TYR A 23 -13.28 -5.99 -4.17
C TYR A 23 -13.28 -6.60 -2.76
N PRO A 24 -14.44 -7.06 -2.23
CA PRO A 24 -14.53 -7.61 -0.88
C PRO A 24 -13.64 -8.84 -0.67
N HIS A 25 -12.92 -8.89 0.46
CA HIS A 25 -12.15 -10.06 0.89
C HIS A 25 -12.86 -10.79 2.05
N PRO A 26 -12.86 -12.14 2.13
CA PRO A 26 -13.51 -12.88 3.22
C PRO A 26 -13.02 -12.52 4.62
N GLU A 27 -11.72 -12.22 4.76
CA GLU A 27 -11.12 -11.75 6.02
C GLU A 27 -11.31 -10.24 6.27
N GLY A 28 -11.89 -9.52 5.32
CA GLY A 28 -12.23 -8.12 5.51
C GLY A 28 -13.38 -8.02 6.50
N SER A 29 -13.10 -7.59 7.73
CA SER A 29 -14.17 -7.21 8.66
C SER A 29 -15.01 -6.12 8.01
N LEU A 30 -16.23 -6.48 7.63
CA LEU A 30 -17.26 -5.58 7.12
C LEU A 30 -17.57 -4.52 8.19
N GLY A 31 -16.84 -3.41 8.15
CA GLY A 31 -17.21 -2.16 8.79
C GLY A 31 -18.42 -1.47 8.13
N GLN A 32 -19.18 -2.17 7.28
CA GLN A 32 -20.48 -1.72 6.79
C GLN A 32 -21.58 -2.50 7.52
N VAL A 33 -21.92 -2.03 8.72
CA VAL A 33 -23.27 -2.23 9.23
C VAL A 33 -24.20 -1.52 8.25
N LEU A 34 -24.85 -2.28 7.37
CA LEU A 34 -26.06 -1.83 6.69
C LEU A 34 -27.02 -1.37 7.78
N ARG A 35 -27.18 -0.06 7.93
CA ARG A 35 -28.17 0.56 8.82
C ARG A 35 -29.56 0.35 8.21
N GLY A 36 -30.06 -0.87 8.31
CA GLY A 36 -31.47 -1.21 8.12
C GLY A 36 -32.14 -1.35 9.49
N PRO A 37 -33.38 -0.89 9.69
CA PRO A 37 -34.03 -0.99 10.98
C PRO A 37 -34.65 -2.39 11.22
N SER A 38 -34.38 -2.93 12.42
CA SER A 38 -35.25 -3.85 13.22
C SER A 38 -35.30 -5.35 12.84
N PRO A 39 -35.86 -6.24 13.69
CA PRO A 39 -35.53 -6.57 15.08
C PRO A 39 -35.29 -8.08 15.32
N ASN A 40 -34.63 -8.42 16.45
CA ASN A 40 -34.66 -9.71 17.17
C ASN A 40 -35.03 -11.02 16.45
N ARG A 41 -34.06 -11.94 16.31
CA ARG A 41 -34.13 -13.30 16.92
C ARG A 41 -32.83 -14.07 16.69
N GLY A 42 -32.34 -14.69 17.76
CA GLY A 42 -31.11 -15.46 17.78
C GLY A 42 -31.14 -16.70 16.89
N THR A 43 -30.01 -16.98 16.28
CA THR A 43 -29.56 -18.33 15.93
C THR A 43 -28.04 -18.26 15.90
N GLU A 44 -27.40 -18.82 16.91
CA GLU A 44 -25.97 -19.04 16.95
C GLU A 44 -25.64 -20.08 15.87
N VAL A 45 -25.09 -19.63 14.75
CA VAL A 45 -24.43 -20.50 13.79
C VAL A 45 -22.94 -20.24 13.94
N SER A 46 -22.30 -21.12 14.68
CA SER A 46 -20.85 -21.20 14.83
C SER A 46 -20.22 -21.56 13.50
N SER A 47 -20.01 -20.56 12.63
CA SER A 47 -19.09 -20.70 11.50
C SER A 47 -17.68 -20.57 12.05
N SER A 48 -16.88 -21.62 11.85
CA SER A 48 -15.45 -21.73 12.14
C SER A 48 -14.63 -20.71 11.34
N ALA A 49 -14.77 -19.42 11.66
CA ALA A 49 -13.81 -18.42 11.29
C ALA A 49 -12.56 -18.70 12.13
N HIS A 50 -11.44 -19.00 11.45
CA HIS A 50 -10.13 -18.96 12.08
C HIS A 50 -10.01 -17.60 12.79
N GLN A 51 -10.08 -17.63 14.13
CA GLN A 51 -9.88 -16.48 14.97
C GLN A 51 -8.40 -16.10 14.83
N HIS A 52 -8.10 -15.26 13.84
CA HIS A 52 -6.76 -14.68 13.74
C HIS A 52 -6.59 -13.73 14.93
N GLU A 53 -5.61 -14.05 15.77
CA GLU A 53 -5.24 -13.28 16.95
C GLU A 53 -5.02 -11.78 16.60
N GLY A 54 -5.90 -10.92 17.12
CA GLY A 54 -5.46 -9.89 18.07
C GLY A 54 -5.58 -8.40 17.70
N TYR A 55 -5.59 -7.99 16.42
CA TYR A 55 -5.51 -6.55 16.08
C TYR A 55 -6.38 -6.10 14.90
N PRO A 56 -6.76 -4.80 14.84
CA PRO A 56 -7.67 -4.28 13.82
C PRO A 56 -7.08 -4.40 12.41
N MET A 57 -7.85 -5.00 11.50
CA MET A 57 -7.42 -5.24 10.13
C MET A 57 -8.56 -5.06 9.12
N ALA A 58 -8.23 -4.48 7.96
CA ALA A 58 -9.11 -4.38 6.81
C ALA A 58 -8.42 -5.00 5.59
N SER A 59 -9.10 -5.94 4.93
CA SER A 59 -8.58 -6.66 3.77
C SER A 59 -9.49 -6.48 2.57
N VAL A 60 -8.90 -6.24 1.40
CA VAL A 60 -9.58 -6.13 0.10
C VAL A 60 -8.79 -6.86 -0.97
N TYR A 61 -9.46 -7.33 -2.01
CA TYR A 61 -8.79 -7.67 -3.26
C TYR A 61 -8.60 -6.42 -4.11
N VAL A 62 -7.53 -6.37 -4.89
CA VAL A 62 -7.30 -5.34 -5.90
C VAL A 62 -6.87 -5.97 -7.22
N ALA A 63 -7.31 -5.40 -8.33
CA ALA A 63 -6.84 -5.85 -9.63
C ALA A 63 -5.43 -5.30 -9.89
N SER A 64 -4.45 -6.18 -10.08
CA SER A 64 -3.14 -5.78 -10.62
C SER A 64 -3.29 -5.39 -12.08
N ILE A 65 -2.72 -4.24 -12.44
CA ILE A 65 -2.66 -3.78 -13.84
C ILE A 65 -1.20 -3.95 -14.28
N PRO A 66 -0.90 -4.85 -15.22
CA PRO A 66 0.45 -5.07 -15.72
C PRO A 66 1.19 -3.77 -16.06
N GLU A 67 2.48 -3.73 -15.71
CA GLU A 67 3.43 -2.67 -16.05
C GLU A 67 3.04 -1.27 -15.54
N THR A 68 2.08 -1.22 -14.60
CA THR A 68 1.56 0.04 -14.09
C THR A 68 2.20 0.38 -12.74
N PRO A 69 2.85 1.55 -12.62
CA PRO A 69 3.33 2.04 -11.34
C PRO A 69 2.16 2.41 -10.42
N PHE A 70 2.28 2.07 -9.13
CA PHE A 70 1.27 2.40 -8.13
C PHE A 70 1.87 3.14 -6.93
N ALA A 71 1.01 3.84 -6.18
CA ALA A 71 1.36 4.47 -4.91
C ALA A 71 0.33 4.12 -3.84
N VAL A 72 0.76 4.13 -2.58
CA VAL A 72 -0.12 4.06 -1.42
C VAL A 72 -0.57 5.48 -1.09
N LYS A 73 -1.86 5.77 -1.28
CA LYS A 73 -2.46 7.04 -0.83
C LYS A 73 -3.08 6.81 0.54
N TYR A 74 -2.83 7.72 1.47
CA TYR A 74 -3.41 7.69 2.80
C TYR A 74 -4.17 8.99 3.11
N ARG A 75 -5.17 8.88 3.98
CA ARG A 75 -5.87 9.99 4.61
C ARG A 75 -6.25 9.63 6.04
N VAL A 76 -5.97 10.52 6.99
CA VAL A 76 -6.37 10.44 8.39
C VAL A 76 -7.63 11.28 8.55
N CYS A 77 -8.77 10.60 8.57
CA CYS A 77 -10.10 11.22 8.71
C CYS A 77 -10.44 11.52 10.19
N GLN A 78 -9.86 10.76 11.12
CA GLN A 78 -10.00 10.99 12.55
C GLN A 78 -8.61 10.93 13.20
N VAL A 79 -8.18 12.06 13.75
CA VAL A 79 -6.91 12.12 14.50
C VAL A 79 -7.06 11.28 15.78
N PRO A 80 -6.13 10.35 16.06
CA PRO A 80 -6.17 9.60 17.31
C PRO A 80 -6.03 10.53 18.52
N PRO A 81 -6.62 10.17 19.67
CA PRO A 81 -6.48 10.97 20.89
C PRO A 81 -5.03 10.97 21.41
N GLU A 82 -4.72 11.94 22.27
CA GLU A 82 -3.46 11.99 23.01
C GLU A 82 -3.16 10.64 23.72
N PRO A 83 -1.89 10.23 23.82
CA PRO A 83 -0.67 10.99 23.52
C PRO A 83 -0.18 10.86 22.06
N ALA A 84 -1.00 10.35 21.13
CA ALA A 84 -0.58 10.14 19.75
C ALA A 84 -0.43 11.46 18.98
N ARG A 85 0.78 11.79 18.57
CA ARG A 85 1.08 12.97 17.73
C ARG A 85 1.49 12.58 16.30
N TYR A 86 2.23 11.48 16.18
CA TYR A 86 2.74 10.99 14.92
C TYR A 86 2.07 9.68 14.54
N MET A 87 1.96 9.43 13.23
CA MET A 87 1.60 8.12 12.71
C MET A 87 2.73 7.61 11.82
N LEU A 88 3.19 6.39 12.11
CA LEU A 88 4.19 5.67 11.33
C LEU A 88 3.46 4.63 10.47
N PHE A 89 3.75 4.63 9.18
CA PHE A 89 3.25 3.68 8.20
C PHE A 89 4.41 2.80 7.77
N ASN A 90 4.27 1.49 7.92
CA ASN A 90 5.19 0.50 7.38
C ASN A 90 4.51 -0.25 6.25
N LEU A 91 5.09 -0.16 5.05
CA LEU A 91 4.66 -0.87 3.86
C LEU A 91 5.54 -2.10 3.66
N SER A 92 4.91 -3.26 3.61
CA SER A 92 5.54 -4.51 3.21
C SER A 92 4.82 -5.12 2.01
N MET A 93 5.58 -5.86 1.21
CA MET A 93 5.06 -6.60 0.06
C MET A 93 5.54 -8.04 0.18
N ASN A 94 4.60 -8.97 0.23
CA ASN A 94 4.86 -10.40 0.41
C ASN A 94 5.77 -10.67 1.63
N SER A 95 5.41 -10.04 2.76
CA SER A 95 6.12 -10.12 4.04
C SER A 95 7.54 -9.52 4.06
N ARG A 96 7.91 -8.74 3.03
CA ARG A 96 9.17 -8.01 2.99
C ARG A 96 8.94 -6.52 3.17
N ASP A 97 9.62 -5.89 4.12
CA ASP A 97 9.54 -4.44 4.33
C ASP A 97 10.11 -3.71 3.11
N MET A 98 9.33 -2.78 2.58
CA MET A 98 9.67 -2.04 1.36
C MET A 98 9.89 -0.56 1.64
N ALA A 99 9.06 0.04 2.48
CA ALA A 99 9.18 1.46 2.82
C ALA A 99 8.55 1.74 4.19
N ALA A 100 9.03 2.77 4.85
CA ALA A 100 8.41 3.33 6.03
C ALA A 100 8.38 4.86 5.93
N TRP A 101 7.27 5.47 6.32
CA TRP A 101 7.14 6.93 6.39
C TRP A 101 6.29 7.34 7.58
N SER A 102 6.43 8.58 8.03
CA SER A 102 5.65 9.09 9.14
C SER A 102 5.11 10.48 8.89
N ILE A 103 4.00 10.80 9.53
CA ILE A 103 3.37 12.12 9.49
C ILE A 103 3.26 12.70 10.89
N ASP A 104 3.34 14.02 11.00
CA ASP A 104 2.81 14.76 12.16
C ASP A 104 1.33 15.05 11.89
N THR A 105 0.45 14.47 12.68
CA THR A 105 -1.01 14.59 12.48
C THR A 105 -1.52 16.02 12.69
N SER A 106 -0.72 16.92 13.29
CA SER A 106 -1.04 18.34 13.37
C SER A 106 -0.69 19.14 12.11
N VAL A 107 0.15 18.59 11.23
CA VAL A 107 0.66 19.27 10.02
C VAL A 107 0.05 18.68 8.75
N GLN A 108 0.00 17.35 8.65
CA GLN A 108 -0.40 16.66 7.43
C GLN A 108 -1.28 15.46 7.77
N LEU A 109 -2.47 15.42 7.14
CA LEU A 109 -3.44 14.34 7.30
C LEU A 109 -3.60 13.49 6.05
N GLU A 110 -3.06 13.88 4.90
CA GLU A 110 -3.14 13.10 3.67
C GLU A 110 -1.85 13.17 2.87
N GLY A 111 -1.57 12.12 2.10
CA GLY A 111 -0.36 12.05 1.29
C GLY A 111 -0.27 10.78 0.47
N ARG A 112 0.89 10.57 -0.13
CA ARG A 112 1.19 9.42 -0.99
C ARG A 112 2.60 8.91 -0.72
N ALA A 113 2.75 7.59 -0.70
CA ALA A 113 4.03 6.90 -0.71
C ALA A 113 4.13 6.06 -2.00
N ALA A 114 5.05 6.48 -2.88
CA ALA A 114 5.22 5.90 -4.22
C ALA A 114 6.59 5.25 -4.43
N ARG A 115 7.49 5.42 -3.46
CA ARG A 115 8.92 5.16 -3.60
C ARG A 115 9.44 4.43 -2.36
N SER A 116 10.53 3.70 -2.56
CA SER A 116 11.37 3.11 -1.53
C SER A 116 12.82 3.55 -1.74
N PHE A 117 13.57 3.64 -0.65
CA PHE A 117 14.95 4.12 -0.65
C PHE A 117 15.87 3.05 -0.08
N TRP A 118 16.99 2.82 -0.77
CA TRP A 118 17.92 1.72 -0.47
C TRP A 118 19.36 2.19 -0.56
N MET A 119 20.28 1.36 -0.06
CA MET A 119 21.69 1.57 -0.34
C MET A 119 21.97 1.44 -1.84
N PRO A 120 22.80 2.32 -2.41
CA PRO A 120 23.31 2.17 -3.77
C PRO A 120 23.97 0.80 -3.95
N SER A 121 23.64 0.14 -5.06
CA SER A 121 24.07 -1.24 -5.35
C SER A 121 24.26 -1.47 -6.84
N GLY A 122 25.03 -2.49 -7.21
CA GLY A 122 25.33 -2.82 -8.60
C GLY A 122 26.17 -1.72 -9.26
N GLN A 123 25.66 -1.13 -10.33
CA GLN A 123 26.41 -0.10 -11.10
C GLN A 123 26.72 1.18 -10.32
N HIS A 124 26.02 1.44 -9.21
CA HIS A 124 26.19 2.63 -8.37
C HIS A 124 26.73 2.25 -6.98
N GLU A 125 27.31 1.06 -6.85
CA GLU A 125 27.88 0.59 -5.59
C GLU A 125 29.02 1.53 -5.15
N GLY A 126 28.97 2.00 -3.90
CA GLY A 126 29.93 2.96 -3.35
C GLY A 126 29.65 4.43 -3.69
N GLU A 127 28.63 4.73 -4.50
CA GLU A 127 28.20 6.12 -4.73
C GLU A 127 27.47 6.69 -3.51
N ILE A 128 27.57 8.01 -3.33
CA ILE A 128 26.90 8.72 -2.23
C ILE A 128 25.47 9.05 -2.67
N GLY A 129 24.48 8.50 -1.98
CA GLY A 129 23.08 8.79 -2.25
C GLY A 129 22.13 7.68 -1.78
N LEU A 130 20.88 7.80 -2.20
CA LEU A 130 19.81 6.84 -1.98
C LEU A 130 19.41 6.23 -3.33
N ASP A 131 19.41 4.90 -3.42
CA ASP A 131 18.83 4.19 -4.56
C ASP A 131 17.31 4.28 -4.48
N GLU A 132 16.71 5.16 -5.29
CA GLU A 132 15.28 5.36 -5.36
C GLU A 132 14.64 4.29 -6.24
N ARG A 133 13.57 3.65 -5.75
CA ARG A 133 12.79 2.65 -6.50
C ARG A 133 11.31 2.92 -6.42
N THR A 134 10.61 2.82 -7.54
CA THR A 134 9.14 2.92 -7.63
C THR A 134 8.49 1.54 -7.54
N PHE A 135 7.18 1.44 -7.28
CA PHE A 135 6.48 0.16 -7.24
C PHE A 135 5.68 -0.07 -8.51
N VAL A 136 5.87 -1.22 -9.17
CA VAL A 136 5.22 -1.55 -10.45
C VAL A 136 4.67 -2.97 -10.39
N PHE A 137 3.42 -3.14 -10.83
CA PHE A 137 2.87 -4.48 -11.04
C PHE A 137 3.55 -5.13 -12.25
N LEU A 138 4.01 -6.37 -12.09
CA LEU A 138 4.55 -7.14 -13.19
C LEU A 138 3.41 -7.71 -14.06
N PRO A 139 3.68 -7.95 -15.35
CA PRO A 139 2.77 -8.74 -16.16
C PRO A 139 2.59 -10.13 -15.55
N SER A 140 1.34 -10.58 -15.50
CA SER A 140 1.03 -11.98 -15.18
C SER A 140 1.73 -12.85 -16.22
N ARG A 141 2.67 -13.68 -15.75
CA ARG A 141 3.16 -14.81 -16.55
C ARG A 141 2.04 -15.87 -16.56
N ASP A 142 2.17 -16.94 -17.33
CA ASP A 142 1.25 -18.11 -17.26
C ASP A 142 1.40 -18.84 -15.91
N THR A 143 1.13 -18.13 -14.81
CA THR A 143 1.14 -18.60 -13.43
C THR A 143 -0.23 -19.13 -13.10
N SER A 144 -0.27 -20.27 -12.41
CA SER A 144 -1.51 -20.83 -11.92
C SER A 144 -2.27 -19.83 -11.02
N VAL A 145 -3.59 -19.95 -10.91
CA VAL A 145 -4.41 -19.09 -10.03
C VAL A 145 -3.92 -19.09 -8.56
N ALA A 146 -3.28 -20.19 -8.14
CA ALA A 146 -2.67 -20.33 -6.82
C ALA A 146 -1.40 -19.48 -6.64
N GLU A 147 -0.68 -19.20 -7.73
CA GLU A 147 0.59 -18.47 -7.76
C GLU A 147 0.45 -17.03 -8.27
N ASP A 148 -0.71 -16.68 -8.85
CA ASP A 148 -0.99 -15.32 -9.28
C ASP A 148 -1.37 -14.42 -8.12
N GLY A 149 -0.63 -13.33 -8.01
CA GLY A 149 -0.87 -12.28 -7.06
C GLY A 149 0.03 -12.35 -5.82
N GLY A 150 -0.36 -11.58 -4.82
CA GLY A 150 0.38 -11.48 -3.57
C GLY A 150 -0.30 -10.52 -2.60
N LEU A 151 0.45 -10.10 -1.59
CA LEU A 151 -0.04 -9.24 -0.53
C LEU A 151 0.79 -7.95 -0.45
N ILE A 152 0.10 -6.82 -0.53
CA ILE A 152 0.63 -5.52 -0.11
C ILE A 152 0.01 -5.23 1.26
N GLU A 153 0.83 -5.07 2.30
CA GLU A 153 0.37 -4.81 3.66
C GLU A 153 0.88 -3.44 4.12
N VAL A 154 -0.02 -2.62 4.66
CA VAL A 154 0.31 -1.34 5.29
C VAL A 154 -0.08 -1.43 6.76
N LYS A 155 0.92 -1.45 7.64
CA LYS A 155 0.74 -1.38 9.09
C LYS A 155 0.88 0.07 9.55
N VAL A 156 -0.03 0.51 10.39
CA VAL A 156 -0.02 1.85 10.96
C VAL A 156 0.17 1.77 12.48
N PHE A 157 1.09 2.58 12.98
CA PHE A 157 1.40 2.70 14.41
C PHE A 157 1.26 4.16 14.84
N ARG A 158 0.77 4.38 16.05
CA ARG A 158 0.78 5.69 16.70
C ARG A 158 2.09 5.86 17.46
N ALA A 159 2.60 7.08 17.45
CA ALA A 159 3.78 7.47 18.20
C ALA A 159 3.54 8.79 18.92
N SER A 160 4.08 8.90 20.13
CA SER A 160 4.02 10.14 20.92
C SER A 160 5.12 11.11 20.53
N GLU A 161 6.31 10.58 20.25
CA GLU A 161 7.51 11.35 19.96
C GLU A 161 8.26 10.78 18.76
N ARG A 162 9.11 11.61 18.16
CA ARG A 162 10.13 11.19 17.19
C ARG A 162 11.42 11.96 17.39
N ARG A 163 12.56 11.36 17.10
CA ARG A 163 13.89 11.97 17.20
C ARG A 163 14.62 11.82 15.86
N PRO A 164 15.30 12.87 15.36
CA PRO A 164 16.12 12.74 14.15
C PRO A 164 17.16 11.63 14.33
N ARG A 165 17.38 10.85 13.28
CA ARG A 165 18.41 9.81 13.25
C ARG A 165 19.10 9.76 11.89
N SER A 166 20.23 9.07 11.84
CA SER A 166 20.87 8.73 10.56
C SER A 166 20.05 7.67 9.80
N PRO A 167 20.05 7.69 8.47
CA PRO A 167 19.41 6.65 7.67
C PRO A 167 20.01 5.28 7.97
N GLU A 168 19.15 4.31 8.31
CA GLU A 168 19.52 2.88 8.33
C GLU A 168 18.96 2.27 7.06
N LEU A 169 19.79 2.25 6.02
CA LEU A 169 19.42 1.67 4.73
C LEU A 169 19.99 0.28 4.64
N SER A 170 19.29 -0.57 3.90
CA SER A 170 19.78 -1.89 3.52
C SER A 170 19.95 -1.93 2.01
N GLU A 171 20.72 -2.91 1.54
CA GLU A 171 20.77 -3.23 0.12
C GLU A 171 19.42 -3.79 -0.36
N PHE A 172 19.05 -3.44 -1.58
CA PHE A 172 17.85 -3.98 -2.19
C PHE A 172 18.06 -5.45 -2.62
N GLN A 173 17.58 -6.38 -1.79
CA GLN A 173 17.60 -7.83 -2.07
C GLN A 173 16.21 -8.38 -2.41
N TYR A 174 15.64 -8.03 -3.56
CA TYR A 174 14.34 -8.60 -3.96
C TYR A 174 14.53 -9.88 -4.77
N ARG A 175 14.35 -11.02 -4.10
CA ARG A 175 14.32 -12.36 -4.68
C ARG A 175 12.97 -13.00 -4.38
N ASN A 176 11.94 -12.59 -5.12
CA ASN A 176 10.72 -13.34 -5.44
C ASN A 176 9.69 -12.40 -6.06
N ASN A 177 9.47 -12.53 -7.36
CA ASN A 177 8.55 -11.67 -8.11
C ASN A 177 7.12 -12.23 -8.06
N TYR A 178 6.46 -12.14 -6.91
CA TYR A 178 5.03 -12.41 -6.77
C TYR A 178 4.17 -11.33 -7.47
N GLY A 179 4.46 -10.94 -8.71
CA GLY A 179 3.64 -9.96 -9.44
C GLY A 179 3.85 -8.47 -9.11
N VAL A 180 4.78 -8.11 -8.22
CA VAL A 180 5.25 -6.72 -8.02
C VAL A 180 6.77 -6.67 -8.12
N PHE A 181 7.29 -5.64 -8.78
CA PHE A 181 8.70 -5.32 -8.91
C PHE A 181 8.96 -3.86 -8.52
N ALA A 182 10.19 -3.56 -8.11
CA ALA A 182 10.62 -2.22 -7.77
C ALA A 182 11.80 -1.75 -8.65
N PRO A 183 11.53 -1.20 -9.85
CA PRO A 183 12.58 -0.67 -10.72
C PRO A 183 13.30 0.51 -10.08
N ARG A 184 14.60 0.59 -10.33
CA ARG A 184 15.43 1.76 -9.99
C ARG A 184 15.01 2.97 -10.82
N MET A 185 14.85 4.09 -10.15
CA MET A 185 14.51 5.40 -10.72
C MET A 185 15.72 6.33 -10.82
N GLY A 186 16.73 6.13 -9.98
CA GLY A 186 17.96 6.92 -9.97
C GLY A 186 18.61 6.96 -8.59
N LEU A 187 19.65 7.78 -8.48
CA LEU A 187 20.33 8.09 -7.23
C LEU A 187 19.85 9.45 -6.73
N LEU A 188 19.41 9.51 -5.48
CA LEU A 188 18.93 10.74 -4.83
C LEU A 188 19.92 11.22 -3.76
N GLU A 189 20.03 12.52 -3.57
CA GLU A 189 20.87 13.08 -2.52
C GLU A 189 20.26 12.80 -1.12
N VAL A 190 21.09 12.37 -0.17
CA VAL A 190 20.62 12.00 1.19
C VAL A 190 20.02 13.19 1.95
N THR A 191 20.51 14.40 1.66
CA THR A 191 20.11 15.64 2.35
C THR A 191 18.64 16.01 2.15
N GLU A 192 18.00 15.47 1.10
CA GLU A 192 16.59 15.70 0.80
C GLU A 192 15.63 14.97 1.76
N HIS A 193 16.11 13.96 2.50
CA HIS A 193 15.28 13.08 3.31
C HIS A 193 15.65 13.10 4.79
N LYS A 194 14.63 13.26 5.65
CA LYS A 194 14.79 13.24 7.10
C LYS A 194 14.35 11.89 7.66
N TYR A 195 15.24 11.28 8.44
CA TYR A 195 14.98 10.00 9.10
C TYR A 195 14.72 10.23 10.58
N TYR A 196 13.80 9.44 11.13
CA TYR A 196 13.40 9.56 12.51
C TYR A 196 13.32 8.19 13.18
N GLU A 197 13.65 8.16 14.47
CA GLU A 197 13.27 7.10 15.38
C GLU A 197 11.99 7.53 16.11
N HIS A 198 10.99 6.64 16.18
CA HIS A 198 9.70 6.93 16.80
C HIS A 198 9.55 6.20 18.12
N ILE A 199 8.99 6.91 19.12
CA ILE A 199 8.55 6.31 20.37
C ILE A 199 7.11 5.81 20.15
N LEU A 200 6.99 4.54 19.79
CA LEU A 200 5.70 3.91 19.49
C LEU A 200 4.85 3.76 20.75
N ILE A 201 3.57 4.07 20.63
CA ILE A 201 2.54 3.77 21.63
C ILE A 201 2.06 2.33 21.46
N ASP A 202 1.95 1.89 20.20
CA ASP A 202 1.48 0.56 19.86
C ASP A 202 2.68 -0.42 19.76
N PRO A 203 2.54 -1.66 20.28
CA PRO A 203 3.56 -2.70 20.11
C PRO A 203 3.83 -3.02 18.64
N ARG A 204 5.05 -3.45 18.31
CA ARG A 204 5.44 -3.76 16.91
C ARG A 204 4.63 -4.90 16.30
N ASP A 205 4.19 -5.85 17.13
CA ASP A 205 3.37 -7.01 16.78
C ASP A 205 1.85 -6.74 16.85
N ALA A 206 1.43 -5.61 17.43
CA ALA A 206 0.04 -5.21 17.56
C ALA A 206 -0.18 -3.78 17.01
N PRO A 207 -0.15 -3.59 15.68
CA PRO A 207 -0.34 -2.28 15.06
C PRO A 207 -1.73 -1.69 15.37
N TYR A 208 -1.82 -0.36 15.32
CA TYR A 208 -3.08 0.35 15.50
C TYR A 208 -4.12 -0.01 14.43
N ALA A 209 -3.66 -0.15 13.19
CA ALA A 209 -4.47 -0.57 12.04
C ALA A 209 -3.59 -1.30 11.02
N THR A 210 -4.13 -2.34 10.40
CA THR A 210 -3.49 -3.06 9.29
C THR A 210 -4.39 -3.06 8.08
N PHE A 211 -3.84 -2.70 6.92
CA PHE A 211 -4.53 -2.74 5.63
C PHE A 211 -3.86 -3.77 4.74
N ARG A 212 -4.65 -4.71 4.21
CA ARG A 212 -4.18 -5.79 3.34
C ARG A 212 -4.83 -5.67 1.97
N PHE A 213 -3.99 -5.51 0.95
CA PHE A 213 -4.40 -5.48 -0.44
C PHE A 213 -3.91 -6.76 -1.10
N HIS A 214 -4.82 -7.69 -1.29
CA HIS A 214 -4.58 -8.94 -2.00
C HIS A 214 -4.69 -8.67 -3.49
N TYR A 215 -3.55 -8.41 -4.13
CA TYR A 215 -3.56 -8.09 -5.55
C TYR A 215 -3.56 -9.36 -6.39
N ARG A 216 -4.35 -9.40 -7.46
CA ARG A 216 -4.45 -10.51 -8.41
C ARG A 216 -4.76 -9.97 -9.80
N ALA A 217 -4.45 -10.74 -10.84
CA ALA A 217 -4.87 -10.43 -12.19
C ALA A 217 -6.40 -10.34 -12.26
N MET A 218 -6.91 -9.40 -13.07
CA MET A 218 -8.35 -9.22 -13.26
C MET A 218 -9.05 -10.51 -13.70
N GLN A 219 -8.42 -11.29 -14.58
CA GLN A 219 -8.97 -12.57 -15.02
C GLN A 219 -9.15 -13.55 -13.86
N ASN A 220 -8.18 -13.63 -12.96
CA ASN A 220 -8.25 -14.53 -11.81
C ASN A 220 -9.29 -14.10 -10.78
N LEU A 221 -9.51 -12.79 -10.61
CA LEU A 221 -10.62 -12.29 -9.80
C LEU A 221 -11.99 -12.70 -10.38
N ARG A 222 -12.12 -12.74 -11.72
CA ARG A 222 -13.33 -13.24 -12.40
C ARG A 222 -13.50 -14.74 -12.27
N ASP A 223 -12.43 -15.50 -12.52
CA ASP A 223 -12.44 -16.96 -12.49
C ASP A 223 -12.73 -17.52 -11.09
N LEU A 224 -12.29 -16.79 -10.04
CA LEU A 224 -12.62 -17.09 -8.65
C LEU A 224 -13.99 -16.56 -8.21
N HIS A 225 -14.75 -15.93 -9.12
CA HIS A 225 -16.04 -15.31 -8.83
C HIS A 225 -16.00 -14.29 -7.66
N LEU A 226 -14.85 -13.61 -7.49
CA LEU A 226 -14.65 -12.59 -6.45
C LEU A 226 -15.21 -11.22 -6.86
N ILE A 227 -15.51 -11.06 -8.15
CA ILE A 227 -16.16 -9.87 -8.69
C ILE A 227 -17.67 -10.09 -8.72
N PRO A 228 -18.47 -9.21 -8.11
CA PRO A 228 -19.93 -9.28 -8.20
C PRO A 228 -20.39 -9.26 -9.66
N SER A 229 -21.26 -10.20 -10.03
CA SER A 229 -21.85 -10.29 -11.36
C SER A 229 -22.67 -9.03 -11.66
N GLY A 230 -22.09 -8.08 -12.41
CA GLY A 230 -22.72 -6.80 -12.73
C GLY A 230 -21.73 -5.64 -12.90
N VAL A 231 -20.48 -5.77 -12.43
CA VAL A 231 -19.43 -4.78 -12.67
C VAL A 231 -18.70 -5.12 -13.98
N GLN A 232 -19.26 -4.69 -15.11
CA GLN A 232 -18.51 -4.66 -16.36
C GLN A 232 -17.62 -3.41 -16.34
N SER A 233 -16.33 -3.57 -16.03
CA SER A 233 -15.34 -2.53 -16.30
C SER A 233 -15.13 -2.49 -17.82
N GLU A 234 -15.83 -1.60 -18.51
CA GLU A 234 -15.58 -1.25 -19.91
C GLU A 234 -14.15 -0.70 -20.02
N ARG A 235 -13.22 -1.55 -20.47
CA ARG A 235 -11.99 -1.09 -21.11
C ARG A 235 -12.09 -1.44 -22.58
N GLU A 236 -12.49 -0.47 -23.37
CA GLU A 236 -12.30 -0.51 -24.82
C GLU A 236 -10.79 -0.47 -25.11
N PRO A 237 -10.24 -1.35 -25.95
CA PRO A 237 -8.83 -1.34 -26.29
C PRO A 237 -8.49 -0.11 -27.16
N ILE A 238 -7.57 0.72 -26.69
CA ILE A 238 -7.06 1.85 -27.47
C ILE A 238 -6.21 1.28 -28.63
N PRO A 239 -6.47 1.65 -29.90
CA PRO A 239 -5.63 1.21 -31.01
C PRO A 239 -4.24 1.84 -30.93
N ALA A 240 -3.22 1.04 -31.25
CA ALA A 240 -1.83 1.48 -31.28
C ALA A 240 -1.63 2.64 -32.26
N SER A 241 -1.20 3.80 -31.75
CA SER A 241 -0.67 4.88 -32.59
C SER A 241 0.67 5.38 -32.05
N SER A 242 1.72 5.01 -32.78
CA SER A 242 2.87 5.82 -33.22
C SER A 242 3.39 6.94 -32.30
N GLY A 243 4.57 6.67 -31.72
CA GLY A 243 5.70 7.57 -31.44
C GLY A 243 5.43 9.03 -31.10
N ILE A 244 5.67 9.41 -29.84
CA ILE A 244 6.03 10.79 -29.46
C ILE A 244 7.22 10.75 -28.50
N SER A 245 8.23 11.53 -28.89
CA SER A 245 9.51 11.78 -28.22
C SER A 245 9.33 12.33 -26.81
N THR A 246 10.04 11.75 -25.85
CA THR A 246 10.04 12.13 -24.44
C THR A 246 10.91 13.37 -24.22
N THR A 247 10.31 14.49 -23.83
CA THR A 247 10.98 15.56 -23.10
C THR A 247 10.32 15.69 -21.73
N PHE A 248 11.03 15.25 -20.70
CA PHE A 248 10.62 15.43 -19.31
C PHE A 248 10.77 16.90 -18.92
N GLY A 249 9.63 17.58 -18.73
CA GLY A 249 9.56 18.87 -18.06
C GLY A 249 9.59 18.69 -16.55
N GLU A 250 10.65 19.20 -15.95
CA GLU A 250 10.85 19.51 -14.54
C GLU A 250 9.64 20.28 -13.97
N VAL A 251 9.11 19.85 -12.83
CA VAL A 251 8.16 20.63 -12.03
C VAL A 251 8.57 20.58 -10.57
N ASP A 252 8.90 21.77 -10.06
CA ASP A 252 9.26 22.15 -8.70
C ASP A 252 8.39 21.50 -7.61
N PHE A 253 9.07 20.90 -6.62
CA PHE A 253 8.49 20.69 -5.30
C PHE A 253 8.90 21.86 -4.39
N ARG A 254 7.97 22.80 -4.17
CA ARG A 254 8.04 23.72 -3.04
C ARG A 254 7.70 22.96 -1.76
N GLY A 255 8.68 22.91 -0.87
CA GLY A 255 8.56 22.32 0.45
C GLY A 255 7.61 23.08 1.38
N VAL A 256 7.06 22.31 2.32
CA VAL A 256 6.76 22.69 3.70
C VAL A 256 7.16 21.51 4.58
#